data_AF-A0A534ZQH5-F1
#
_entry.id   AF-A0A534ZQH5-F1
#
_cell.length_a   1.000
_cell.length_b   1.000
_cell.length_c   1.000
_cell.angle_alpha   90.00
_cell.angle_beta   90.00
_cell.angle_gamma   90.00
#
_symmetry.space_group_name_H-M   'P 1'
#
loop_
_entity.id
_entity.type
_entity.pdbx_description
1 polymer ?
#
loop_
_entity_poly.entity_id
_entity_poly.type
_entity_poly.pdbx_seq_one_letter_code
_entity_poly.pdbx_strand_id
1 'polypeptide(L)'
;MTRRRAARRSLLAGVLLAVVGTGSAAAQERSAPKLSKPPAGGDYRSPLGQRTETQDLQDSAKRLYDRAYRLREGADALRDRNRYEEADAYDDEARDLEEQARGYERRAEESRVAPPSRRPPPIEE
;
A
#
# COMPACT_ATOMS: atom_id res chain seq x y z
N MET A 1 6.12 -13.12 -53.86
CA MET A 1 5.54 -11.76 -53.93
C MET A 1 5.63 -11.12 -52.54
N THR A 2 6.50 -10.13 -52.41
CA THR A 2 6.80 -9.36 -51.20
C THR A 2 5.95 -8.10 -51.15
N ARG A 3 5.23 -7.84 -50.05
CA ARG A 3 4.80 -6.48 -49.68
C ARG A 3 4.97 -6.25 -48.19
N ARG A 4 6.12 -5.67 -47.85
CA ARG A 4 6.34 -4.82 -46.68
C ARG A 4 5.45 -3.58 -46.76
N ARG A 5 5.02 -3.07 -45.60
CA ARG A 5 4.91 -1.64 -45.22
C ARG A 5 4.07 -1.57 -43.93
N ALA A 6 4.26 -0.66 -43.00
CA ALA A 6 5.34 0.22 -42.60
C ALA A 6 4.79 0.92 -41.34
N ALA A 7 5.71 1.25 -40.44
CA ALA A 7 5.46 1.98 -39.21
C ALA A 7 4.60 3.24 -39.40
N ARG A 8 3.76 3.55 -38.40
CA ARG A 8 3.35 4.92 -38.12
C ARG A 8 3.79 5.26 -36.70
N ARG A 9 4.95 5.90 -36.66
CA ARG A 9 5.46 6.71 -35.57
C ARG A 9 4.56 7.94 -35.46
N SER A 10 3.98 8.18 -34.29
CA SER A 10 3.38 9.46 -33.94
C SER A 10 4.28 10.12 -32.90
N LEU A 11 5.22 10.91 -33.40
CA LEU A 11 5.87 12.00 -32.68
C LEU A 11 4.84 13.11 -32.44
N LEU A 12 4.96 13.80 -31.30
CA LEU A 12 4.67 15.22 -31.03
C LEU A 12 4.43 15.36 -29.50
N ALA A 13 4.82 16.37 -28.75
CA ALA A 13 5.85 17.41 -28.78
C ALA A 13 5.53 18.32 -27.57
N GLY A 14 6.56 18.79 -26.84
CA GLY A 14 6.47 19.92 -25.89
C GLY A 14 5.78 19.59 -24.56
N VAL A 15 6.25 20.00 -23.39
CA VAL A 15 6.77 21.32 -23.03
C VAL A 15 7.88 21.18 -21.97
N LEU A 16 9.04 21.78 -22.24
CA LEU A 16 10.11 22.03 -21.28
C LEU A 16 9.83 23.37 -20.59
N LEU A 17 9.66 23.38 -19.28
CA LEU A 17 9.68 24.59 -18.46
C LEU A 17 11.06 24.74 -17.83
N ALA A 18 11.86 25.61 -18.44
CA ALA A 18 13.11 26.09 -17.86
C ALA A 18 12.79 27.18 -16.83
N VAL A 19 13.05 26.92 -15.56
CA VAL A 19 13.11 27.97 -14.53
C VAL A 19 14.58 28.30 -14.31
N VAL A 20 15.04 29.33 -15.00
CA VAL A 20 16.30 30.01 -14.71
C VAL A 20 16.00 31.06 -13.65
N GLY A 21 16.49 30.83 -12.44
CA GLY A 21 16.53 31.81 -11.36
C GLY A 21 17.94 31.87 -10.81
N THR A 22 18.80 32.70 -11.40
CA THR A 22 20.09 33.07 -10.81
C THR A 22 19.85 33.99 -9.62
N GLY A 23 20.32 33.54 -8.45
CA GLY A 23 20.37 34.34 -7.24
C GLY A 23 21.55 33.88 -6.38
N SER A 24 22.74 34.38 -6.69
CA SER A 24 23.92 34.25 -5.82
C SER A 24 23.77 35.22 -4.66
N ALA A 25 23.66 34.70 -3.44
CA ALA A 25 23.93 35.45 -2.22
C ALA A 25 24.89 34.62 -1.36
N ALA A 26 26.14 35.07 -1.33
CA ALA A 26 27.12 34.65 -0.36
C ALA A 26 26.75 35.15 1.04
N ALA A 27 27.38 34.53 2.05
CA ALA A 27 27.44 34.91 3.47
C ALA A 27 26.36 34.30 4.39
N GLN A 28 26.72 33.23 5.11
CA GLN A 28 27.23 33.37 6.49
C GLN A 28 27.49 31.98 7.06
N GLU A 29 28.75 31.74 7.41
CA GLU A 29 29.11 30.76 8.44
C GLU A 29 28.30 31.08 9.70
N ARG A 30 27.40 30.18 10.08
CA ARG A 30 26.85 30.14 11.44
C ARG A 30 27.10 28.76 11.99
N SER A 31 27.99 28.72 12.97
CA SER A 31 28.27 27.58 13.85
C SER A 31 26.99 26.81 14.15
N ALA A 32 26.92 25.55 13.69
CA ALA A 32 25.94 24.62 14.22
C ALA A 32 26.34 24.30 15.67
N PRO A 33 25.49 24.57 16.67
CA PRO A 33 25.73 24.06 18.01
C PRO A 33 25.71 22.53 17.92
N LYS A 34 26.75 21.90 18.49
CA LYS A 34 26.90 20.44 18.59
C LYS A 34 25.62 19.87 19.19
N LEU A 35 24.73 19.34 18.35
CA LEU A 35 23.56 18.61 18.80
C LEU A 35 24.08 17.30 19.38
N SER A 36 24.05 17.24 20.70
CA SER A 36 24.36 16.07 21.52
C SER A 36 23.69 14.83 20.94
N LYS A 37 24.45 13.72 20.95
CA LYS A 37 24.06 12.31 20.79
C LYS A 37 22.55 12.07 20.59
N PRO A 38 22.11 11.35 19.53
CA PRO A 38 20.75 10.84 19.51
C PRO A 38 20.53 9.98 20.75
N PRO A 39 19.41 10.12 21.48
CA PRO A 39 19.10 9.22 22.57
C PRO A 39 19.00 7.81 22.00
N ALA A 40 19.93 6.95 22.43
CA ALA A 40 19.82 5.52 22.27
C ALA A 40 18.60 5.05 23.08
N GLY A 41 17.75 4.24 22.45
CA GLY A 41 16.66 3.55 23.15
C GLY A 41 15.39 4.40 23.24
N GLY A 42 14.50 4.17 22.29
CA GLY A 42 13.16 4.70 22.34
C GLY A 42 12.38 4.15 21.16
N ASP A 43 11.82 2.96 21.33
CA ASP A 43 10.83 2.38 20.42
C ASP A 43 9.55 3.22 20.48
N TYR A 44 9.62 4.47 20.02
CA TYR A 44 8.46 5.33 19.86
C TYR A 44 7.73 4.88 18.61
N ARG A 45 6.99 3.77 18.73
CA ARG A 45 5.93 3.39 17.80
C ARG A 45 4.81 4.42 17.96
N SER A 46 5.04 5.61 17.41
CA SER A 46 4.18 6.79 17.54
C SER A 46 2.73 6.38 17.21
N PRO A 47 1.73 6.76 18.02
CA PRO A 47 0.34 6.35 17.80
C PRO A 47 -0.21 6.81 16.43
N LEU A 48 0.40 7.82 15.82
CA LEU A 48 0.14 8.22 14.44
C LEU A 48 0.56 7.15 13.42
N GLY A 49 1.71 6.49 13.62
CA GLY A 49 2.22 5.42 12.75
C GLY A 49 1.42 4.12 12.83
N GLN A 50 0.90 3.80 14.03
CA GLN A 50 0.01 2.62 14.20
C GLN A 50 -1.37 2.85 13.58
N ARG A 51 -1.88 4.10 13.59
CA ARG A 51 -3.13 4.46 12.91
C ARG A 51 -3.01 4.35 11.39
N THR A 52 -1.90 4.81 10.81
CA THR A 52 -1.65 4.68 9.37
C THR A 52 -1.49 3.22 8.95
N GLU A 53 -0.72 2.41 9.69
CA GLU A 53 -0.52 0.98 9.40
C GLU A 53 -1.86 0.20 9.45
N THR A 54 -2.68 0.47 10.47
CA THR A 54 -4.02 -0.12 10.61
C THR A 54 -4.95 0.26 9.45
N GLN A 55 -4.88 1.51 8.98
CA GLN A 55 -5.68 2.00 7.88
C GLN A 55 -5.26 1.37 6.54
N ASP A 56 -3.94 1.23 6.31
CA ASP A 56 -3.40 0.57 5.12
C ASP A 56 -3.82 -0.91 5.03
N LEU A 57 -3.89 -1.60 6.18
CA LEU A 57 -4.40 -2.98 6.26
C LEU A 57 -5.90 -3.05 5.90
N GLN A 58 -6.72 -2.13 6.40
CA GLN A 58 -8.14 -2.05 6.06
C GLN A 58 -8.38 -1.72 4.59
N ASP A 59 -7.61 -0.77 4.03
CA ASP A 59 -7.69 -0.43 2.61
C ASP A 59 -7.27 -1.61 1.73
N SER A 60 -6.30 -2.40 2.18
CA SER A 60 -5.89 -3.63 1.49
C SER A 60 -6.98 -4.69 1.51
N ALA A 61 -7.61 -4.92 2.67
CA ALA A 61 -8.76 -5.83 2.78
C ALA A 61 -9.92 -5.41 1.86
N LYS A 62 -10.25 -4.11 1.85
CA LYS A 62 -11.31 -3.57 0.99
C LYS A 62 -11.03 -3.83 -0.50
N ARG A 63 -9.80 -3.57 -0.97
CA ARG A 63 -9.42 -3.83 -2.37
C ARG A 63 -9.55 -5.30 -2.74
N LEU A 64 -9.24 -6.21 -1.81
CA LEU A 64 -9.38 -7.66 -2.03
C LEU A 64 -10.85 -8.07 -2.11
N TYR A 65 -11.71 -7.57 -1.21
CA TYR A 65 -13.15 -7.79 -1.30
C TYR A 65 -13.75 -7.22 -2.59
N ASP A 66 -13.36 -6.02 -3.00
CA ASP A 66 -13.82 -5.41 -4.25
C ASP A 66 -13.44 -6.28 -5.47
N ARG A 67 -12.25 -6.90 -5.43
CA ARG A 67 -11.80 -7.81 -6.50
C ARG A 67 -12.57 -9.14 -6.46
N ALA A 68 -12.77 -9.72 -5.27
CA ALA A 68 -13.57 -10.93 -5.09
C ALA A 68 -15.00 -10.73 -5.60
N TYR A 69 -15.62 -9.60 -5.30
CA TYR A 69 -16.96 -9.25 -5.76
C TYR A 69 -17.06 -9.27 -7.30
N ARG A 70 -16.09 -8.63 -8.00
CA ARG A 70 -16.07 -8.63 -9.47
C ARG A 70 -15.86 -10.03 -10.06
N LEU A 71 -15.10 -10.89 -9.38
CA LEU A 71 -14.96 -12.28 -9.80
C LEU A 71 -16.27 -13.05 -9.67
N ARG A 72 -17.03 -12.83 -8.59
CA ARG A 72 -18.37 -13.42 -8.43
C ARG A 72 -19.35 -12.94 -9.49
N GLU A 73 -19.36 -11.64 -9.81
CA GLU A 73 -20.15 -11.13 -10.95
C GLU A 73 -19.75 -11.80 -12.27
N GLY A 74 -18.44 -12.04 -12.46
CA GLY A 74 -17.92 -12.79 -13.60
C GLY A 74 -18.40 -14.25 -13.60
N ALA A 75 -18.37 -14.92 -12.45
CA ALA A 75 -18.85 -16.29 -12.29
C ALA A 75 -20.35 -16.41 -12.61
N ASP A 76 -21.17 -15.48 -12.13
CA ASP A 76 -22.60 -15.45 -12.42
C ASP A 76 -22.87 -15.25 -13.92
N ALA A 77 -22.15 -14.32 -14.57
CA ALA A 77 -22.25 -14.12 -16.02
C ALA A 77 -21.77 -15.35 -16.84
N LEU A 78 -20.87 -16.17 -16.29
CA LEU A 78 -20.44 -17.44 -16.89
C LEU A 78 -21.50 -18.54 -16.69
N ARG A 79 -22.14 -18.61 -15.52
CA ARG A 79 -23.26 -19.52 -15.26
C ARG A 79 -24.43 -19.26 -16.19
N ASP A 80 -24.78 -18.00 -16.44
CA ASP A 80 -25.81 -17.61 -17.40
C ASP A 80 -25.54 -18.12 -18.83
N ARG A 81 -24.25 -18.37 -19.15
CA ARG A 81 -23.79 -18.91 -20.43
C ARG A 81 -23.52 -20.41 -20.39
N ASN A 82 -23.93 -21.10 -19.31
CA ASN A 82 -23.69 -22.51 -19.05
C ASN A 82 -22.20 -22.91 -18.98
N ARG A 83 -21.31 -21.97 -18.66
CA ARG A 83 -19.86 -22.21 -18.49
C ARG A 83 -19.53 -22.47 -17.02
N TYR A 84 -20.07 -23.55 -16.47
CA TYR A 84 -20.02 -23.82 -15.03
C TYR A 84 -18.60 -24.07 -14.49
N GLU A 85 -17.78 -24.84 -15.19
CA GLU A 85 -16.39 -25.11 -14.74
C GLU A 85 -15.57 -23.83 -14.59
N GLU A 86 -15.73 -22.89 -15.51
CA GLU A 86 -15.05 -21.60 -15.44
C GLU A 86 -15.65 -20.69 -14.37
N ALA A 87 -16.97 -20.74 -14.17
CA ALA A 87 -17.61 -20.01 -13.08
C ALA A 87 -17.11 -20.48 -11.72
N ASP A 88 -16.96 -21.80 -11.54
CA ASP A 88 -16.46 -22.38 -10.29
C ASP A 88 -15.01 -21.97 -10.03
N ALA A 89 -14.16 -21.92 -11.06
CA ALA A 89 -12.80 -21.39 -10.93
C ALA A 89 -12.76 -19.92 -10.49
N TYR A 90 -13.70 -19.09 -10.97
CA TYR A 90 -13.82 -17.68 -10.54
C TYR A 90 -14.31 -17.57 -9.09
N ASP A 91 -15.25 -18.43 -8.69
CA ASP A 91 -15.75 -18.49 -7.31
C ASP A 91 -14.68 -18.95 -6.32
N ASP A 92 -13.83 -19.90 -6.71
CA ASP A 92 -12.69 -20.35 -5.92
C ASP A 92 -11.66 -19.20 -5.75
N GLU A 93 -11.28 -18.51 -6.83
CA GLU A 93 -10.39 -17.35 -6.73
C GLU A 93 -11.01 -16.23 -5.87
N ALA A 94 -12.31 -15.99 -5.98
CA ALA A 94 -13.01 -15.02 -5.13
C ALA A 94 -12.94 -15.40 -3.65
N ARG A 95 -13.13 -16.68 -3.32
CA ARG A 95 -13.01 -17.18 -1.94
C ARG A 95 -11.59 -17.00 -1.39
N ASP A 96 -10.57 -17.29 -2.19
CA ASP A 96 -9.17 -17.09 -1.78
C ASP A 96 -8.85 -15.61 -1.49
N LEU A 97 -9.41 -14.70 -2.27
CA LEU A 97 -9.26 -13.25 -2.04
C LEU A 97 -10.00 -12.79 -0.78
N GLU A 98 -11.21 -13.30 -0.54
CA GLU A 98 -11.95 -13.05 0.70
C GLU A 98 -11.21 -13.56 1.94
N GLU A 99 -10.61 -14.74 1.86
CA GLU A 99 -9.80 -15.29 2.96
C GLU A 99 -8.58 -14.41 3.24
N GLN A 100 -7.87 -13.98 2.19
CA GLN A 100 -6.78 -13.01 2.33
C GLN A 100 -7.25 -11.69 2.95
N ALA A 101 -8.40 -11.16 2.51
CA ALA A 101 -8.98 -9.94 3.05
C ALA A 101 -9.27 -10.06 4.55
N ARG A 102 -9.89 -11.17 5.00
CA ARG A 102 -10.10 -11.48 6.42
C ARG A 102 -8.79 -11.55 7.20
N GLY A 103 -7.73 -12.05 6.57
CA GLY A 103 -6.38 -12.05 7.15
C GLY A 103 -5.86 -10.63 7.43
N TYR A 104 -6.07 -9.70 6.50
CA TYR A 104 -5.73 -8.28 6.70
C TYR A 104 -6.60 -7.60 7.75
N GLU A 105 -7.90 -7.87 7.77
CA GLU A 105 -8.81 -7.36 8.82
C GLU A 105 -8.40 -7.84 10.21
N ARG A 106 -8.07 -9.13 10.36
CA ARG A 106 -7.59 -9.68 11.63
C ARG A 106 -6.32 -8.98 12.12
N ARG A 107 -5.33 -8.78 11.23
CA ARG A 107 -4.11 -8.02 11.58
C ARG A 107 -4.40 -6.57 11.95
N ALA A 108 -5.37 -5.95 11.28
CA ALA A 108 -5.79 -4.59 11.60
C ALA A 108 -6.47 -4.52 12.97
N GLU A 109 -7.30 -5.51 13.31
CA GLU A 109 -7.91 -5.69 14.64
C GLU A 109 -6.84 -5.85 15.73
N GLU A 110 -5.89 -6.75 15.50
CA GLU A 110 -4.75 -7.01 16.40
C GLU A 110 -3.89 -5.75 16.62
N SER A 111 -3.75 -4.91 15.58
CA SER A 111 -2.99 -3.66 15.66
C SER A 111 -3.72 -2.55 16.41
N ARG A 112 -5.06 -2.59 16.48
CA ARG A 112 -5.86 -1.64 17.28
C ARG A 112 -5.85 -1.97 18.76
N VAL A 113 -5.75 -3.24 19.13
CA VAL A 113 -5.69 -3.68 20.53
C VAL A 113 -4.25 -3.47 21.00
N ALA A 114 -4.01 -2.41 21.80
CA ALA A 114 -2.71 -2.15 22.40
C ALA A 114 -2.17 -3.43 23.09
N PRO A 115 -0.89 -3.79 22.93
CA PRO A 115 -0.34 -4.99 23.56
C PRO A 115 -0.59 -4.91 25.07
N PRO A 116 -0.97 -6.03 25.73
CA PRO A 116 -1.20 -6.03 27.17
C PRO A 116 0.05 -5.49 27.83
N SER A 117 -0.11 -4.38 28.57
CA SER A 117 0.95 -3.73 29.33
C SER A 117 1.58 -4.77 30.24
N ARG A 118 2.70 -5.37 29.82
CA ARG A 118 3.55 -6.20 30.68
C ARG A 118 4.15 -5.27 31.72
N ARG A 119 3.41 -5.05 32.81
CA ARG A 119 3.99 -4.52 34.04
C ARG A 119 5.00 -5.56 34.49
N PRO A 120 6.32 -5.25 34.53
CA PRO A 120 7.27 -6.20 35.11
C PRO A 120 6.84 -6.48 36.56
N PRO A 121 6.93 -7.74 37.04
CA PRO A 121 6.65 -8.03 38.44
C PRO A 121 7.57 -7.16 39.32
N PRO A 122 7.09 -6.68 40.49
CA PRO A 122 7.97 -6.00 41.42
C PRO A 122 9.11 -6.95 41.78
N ILE A 123 10.33 -6.43 41.69
CA ILE A 123 11.51 -7.12 42.20
C ILE A 123 11.34 -7.09 43.73
N GLU A 124 11.04 -8.23 44.33
CA GLU A 124 11.12 -8.38 45.79
C GLU A 124 12.61 -8.33 46.15
N GLU A 125 12.96 -7.36 46.99
CA GLU A 125 14.29 -7.17 47.59
C GLU A 125 14.38 -7.95 48.91
#